data_AF-A0A940D900-F1
#
_entry.id   AF-A0A940D900-F1
#
_cell.length_a   1.000
_cell.length_b   1.000
_cell.length_c   1.000
_cell.angle_alpha   90.00
_cell.angle_beta   90.00
_cell.angle_gamma   90.00
#
_symmetry.space_group_name_H-M   'P 1'
#
loop_
_entity.id
_entity.type
_entity.pdbx_description
1 polymer ?
#
loop_
_entity_poly.entity_id
_entity_poly.type
_entity_poly.pdbx_seq_one_letter_code
_entity_poly.pdbx_strand_id
1 'polypeptide(L)'
;MFHVEMYNGTKEENYELVKKQLKALIEGETNQVANLSNAAALLNQFLERINWVGFYLMEGNELVLGPFQGLPACVRIPLGKGVCGTAAQEKRVLRVPDVHQFPGHIACDAASQSEIVIPMIKDGNVIGVLDIDSPEKDRFDETDEQKLQEFVEVLVQYL
;
A
#
# COMPACT_ATOMS: atom_id res chain seq x y z
N MET A 1 -5.71 22.76 7.09
CA MET A 1 -6.07 21.79 8.14
C MET A 1 -6.74 20.64 7.44
N PHE A 2 -6.25 19.41 7.61
CA PHE A 2 -6.91 18.24 7.03
C PHE A 2 -8.22 18.03 7.79
N HIS A 3 -9.34 18.06 7.09
CA HIS A 3 -10.63 17.68 7.65
C HIS A 3 -10.97 16.30 7.12
N VAL A 4 -11.41 15.41 8.01
CA VAL A 4 -11.98 14.14 7.60
C VAL A 4 -13.25 14.46 6.83
N GLU A 5 -13.16 14.49 5.51
CA GLU A 5 -14.32 14.57 4.65
C GLU A 5 -15.04 13.22 4.68
N MET A 6 -16.36 13.25 4.82
CA MET A 6 -17.15 12.03 4.69
C MET A 6 -17.15 11.60 3.23
N TYR A 7 -16.62 10.41 2.96
CA TYR A 7 -16.61 9.77 1.65
C TYR A 7 -18.04 9.29 1.30
N ASN A 8 -18.84 10.20 0.75
CA ASN A 8 -20.28 9.99 0.51
C ASN A 8 -20.62 9.64 -0.96
N GLY A 9 -19.62 9.57 -1.85
CA GLY A 9 -19.79 9.24 -3.27
C GLY A 9 -19.68 7.73 -3.56
N THR A 10 -19.62 7.38 -4.84
CA THR A 10 -19.25 6.00 -5.23
C THR A 10 -17.81 5.70 -4.82
N LYS A 11 -17.46 4.40 -4.79
CA LYS A 11 -16.10 3.96 -4.47
C LYS A 11 -15.07 4.65 -5.36
N GLU A 12 -15.33 4.70 -6.66
CA GLU A 12 -14.49 5.36 -7.65
C GLU A 12 -14.36 6.86 -7.39
N GLU A 13 -15.46 7.56 -7.13
CA GLU A 13 -15.45 9.00 -6.82
C GLU A 13 -14.64 9.30 -5.55
N ASN A 14 -14.79 8.46 -4.52
CA ASN A 14 -14.05 8.62 -3.28
C ASN A 14 -12.55 8.38 -3.48
N TYR A 15 -12.15 7.38 -4.29
CA TYR A 15 -10.76 7.20 -4.68
C TYR A 15 -10.21 8.40 -5.49
N GLU A 16 -11.00 8.99 -6.39
CA GLU A 16 -10.59 10.22 -7.09
C GLU A 16 -10.35 11.38 -6.13
N LEU A 17 -11.18 11.51 -5.09
CA LEU A 17 -10.99 12.50 -4.04
C LEU A 17 -9.71 12.24 -3.23
N VAL A 18 -9.46 11.00 -2.83
CA VAL A 18 -8.27 10.61 -2.06
C VAL A 18 -6.99 10.87 -2.85
N LYS A 19 -6.95 10.59 -4.16
CA LYS A 19 -5.78 10.91 -5.00
C LYS A 19 -5.52 12.43 -5.09
N LYS A 20 -6.59 13.24 -5.16
CA LYS A 20 -6.45 14.71 -5.11
C LYS A 20 -5.92 15.19 -3.76
N GLN A 21 -6.42 14.60 -2.67
CA GLN A 21 -5.95 14.88 -1.31
C GLN A 21 -4.48 14.49 -1.15
N LEU A 22 -4.06 13.31 -1.63
CA LEU A 22 -2.67 12.87 -1.65
C LEU A 22 -1.80 13.91 -2.34
N LYS A 23 -2.12 14.27 -3.60
CA LYS A 23 -1.35 15.24 -4.36
C LYS A 23 -1.21 16.56 -3.60
N ALA A 24 -2.32 17.09 -3.06
CA ALA A 24 -2.30 18.34 -2.31
C ALA A 24 -1.46 18.27 -1.02
N LEU A 25 -1.35 17.09 -0.40
CA LEU A 25 -0.53 16.88 0.81
C LEU A 25 0.97 16.82 0.51
N ILE A 26 1.37 16.30 -0.66
CA ILE A 26 2.78 16.02 -0.99
C ILE A 26 3.37 16.99 -2.03
N GLU A 27 2.53 17.82 -2.68
CA GLU A 27 2.99 18.78 -3.67
C GLU A 27 3.96 19.81 -3.05
N GLY A 28 5.17 19.89 -3.62
CA GLY A 28 6.24 20.77 -3.14
C GLY A 28 7.08 20.19 -1.99
N GLU A 29 6.72 19.03 -1.44
CA GLU A 29 7.52 18.32 -0.44
C GLU A 29 8.47 17.33 -1.11
N THR A 30 9.73 17.34 -0.68
CA THR A 30 10.81 16.51 -1.23
C THR A 30 11.26 15.41 -0.27
N ASN A 31 10.83 15.48 0.99
CA ASN A 31 11.15 14.50 2.00
C ASN A 31 10.32 13.23 1.80
N GLN A 32 10.99 12.18 1.35
CA GLN A 32 10.39 10.87 1.09
C GLN A 32 9.63 10.31 2.31
N VAL A 33 10.22 10.41 3.51
CA VAL A 33 9.61 9.89 4.74
C VAL A 33 8.32 10.63 5.06
N ALA A 34 8.30 11.96 4.90
CA ALA A 34 7.10 12.76 5.11
C ALA A 34 5.98 12.39 4.12
N ASN A 35 6.32 12.23 2.83
CA ASN A 35 5.36 11.86 1.79
C ASN A 35 4.76 10.48 2.03
N LEU A 36 5.60 9.47 2.30
CA LEU A 36 5.14 8.11 2.61
C LEU A 36 4.32 8.06 3.91
N SER A 37 4.73 8.80 4.95
CA SER A 37 3.99 8.83 6.22
C SER A 37 2.59 9.41 6.05
N ASN A 38 2.45 10.53 5.33
CA ASN A 38 1.15 11.13 5.07
C ASN A 38 0.30 10.28 4.12
N ALA A 39 0.90 9.61 3.13
CA ALA A 39 0.19 8.69 2.25
C ALA A 39 -0.39 7.49 3.01
N ALA A 40 0.39 6.87 3.91
CA ALA A 40 -0.09 5.78 4.76
C ALA A 40 -1.21 6.24 5.70
N ALA A 41 -1.06 7.42 6.33
CA ALA A 41 -2.08 7.99 7.19
C ALA A 41 -3.38 8.29 6.43
N LEU A 42 -3.29 8.83 5.21
CA LEU A 42 -4.44 9.13 4.36
C LEU A 42 -5.19 7.85 3.97
N LEU A 43 -4.48 6.82 3.49
CA LEU A 43 -5.09 5.54 3.15
C LEU A 43 -5.73 4.87 4.37
N ASN A 44 -5.11 4.97 5.55
CA ASN A 44 -5.66 4.42 6.79
C ASN A 44 -6.95 5.11 7.24
N GLN A 45 -7.11 6.40 6.95
CA GLN A 45 -8.36 7.13 7.22
C GLN A 45 -9.45 6.85 6.18
N PHE A 46 -9.05 6.57 4.94
CA PHE A 46 -9.97 6.35 3.82
C PHE A 46 -10.50 4.91 3.76
N LEU A 47 -9.61 3.93 3.89
CA LEU A 47 -9.95 2.52 3.72
C LEU A 47 -10.58 1.97 4.99
N GLU A 48 -11.79 1.46 4.87
CA GLU A 48 -12.44 0.71 5.94
C GLU A 48 -12.00 -0.75 5.92
N ARG A 49 -12.13 -1.43 7.07
CA ARG A 49 -11.91 -2.88 7.21
C ARG A 49 -10.49 -3.31 6.79
N ILE A 50 -9.49 -2.51 7.16
CA ILE A 50 -8.08 -2.86 7.07
C ILE A 50 -7.47 -2.92 8.48
N ASN A 51 -6.41 -3.70 8.66
CA ASN A 51 -5.64 -3.76 9.91
C ASN A 51 -4.20 -3.25 9.73
N TRP A 52 -3.73 -3.12 8.49
CA TRP A 52 -2.40 -2.59 8.19
C TRP A 52 -2.39 -1.88 6.83
N VAL A 53 -1.67 -0.77 6.74
CA VAL A 53 -1.35 -0.09 5.47
C VAL A 53 -0.02 0.64 5.57
N GLY A 54 0.85 0.46 4.58
CA GLY A 54 2.16 1.09 4.62
C GLY A 54 3.06 0.68 3.49
N PHE A 55 4.35 0.94 3.68
CA PHE A 55 5.34 0.79 2.63
C PHE A 55 6.49 -0.08 3.09
N TYR A 56 7.02 -0.87 2.15
CA TYR A 56 8.37 -1.39 2.23
C TYR A 56 9.21 -0.81 1.10
N LEU A 57 10.44 -0.41 1.39
CA LEU A 57 11.36 0.24 0.45
C LEU A 57 12.47 -0.71 0.06
N MET A 58 12.93 -0.61 -1.19
CA MET A 58 14.04 -1.43 -1.66
C MET A 58 15.36 -0.96 -1.04
N GLU A 59 16.05 -1.84 -0.32
CA GLU A 59 17.44 -1.66 0.10
C GLU A 59 18.28 -2.85 -0.41
N GLY A 60 19.06 -2.61 -1.48
CA GLY A 60 19.82 -3.68 -2.11
C GLY A 60 18.90 -4.71 -2.78
N ASN A 61 18.86 -5.94 -2.25
CA ASN A 61 18.09 -7.06 -2.82
C ASN A 61 16.95 -7.53 -1.89
N GLU A 62 16.46 -6.64 -1.04
CA GLU A 62 15.37 -6.92 -0.11
C GLU A 62 14.52 -5.66 0.12
N LEU A 63 13.31 -5.90 0.60
CA LEU A 63 12.36 -4.89 1.05
C LEU A 63 12.58 -4.62 2.53
N VAL A 64 12.57 -3.35 2.93
CA VAL A 64 12.77 -2.89 4.31
C VAL A 64 11.61 -2.02 4.74
N LEU A 65 11.10 -2.26 5.95
CA LEU A 65 9.93 -1.58 6.48
C LEU A 65 10.10 -0.05 6.48
N GLY A 66 9.21 0.64 5.78
CA GLY A 66 9.09 2.09 5.74
C GLY A 66 7.94 2.60 6.62
N PRO A 67 7.43 3.82 6.38
CA PRO A 67 6.27 4.35 7.10
C PRO A 67 5.01 3.50 6.89
N PHE A 68 4.22 3.34 7.95
CA PHE A 68 2.99 2.54 7.93
C PHE A 68 2.00 2.97 9.03
N GLN A 69 0.80 2.43 9.00
CA GLN A 69 -0.23 2.49 10.04
C GLN A 69 -0.69 1.05 10.34
N GLY A 70 -0.63 0.64 11.61
CA GLY A 70 -0.98 -0.71 12.03
C GLY A 70 -0.12 -1.20 13.20
N LEU A 71 -0.18 -2.51 13.47
CA LEU A 71 0.70 -3.16 14.44
C LEU A 71 2.15 -3.25 13.92
N PRO A 72 3.15 -3.45 14.80
CA PRO A 72 4.52 -3.72 14.38
C PRO A 72 4.59 -4.91 13.40
N ALA A 73 5.36 -4.74 12.33
CA ALA A 73 5.47 -5.71 11.24
C ALA A 73 6.91 -6.24 11.06
N CYS A 74 7.09 -7.15 10.12
CA CYS A 74 8.41 -7.69 9.78
C CYS A 74 9.31 -6.58 9.23
N VAL A 75 10.58 -6.52 9.65
CA VAL A 75 11.46 -5.40 9.27
C VAL A 75 12.08 -5.58 7.89
N ARG A 76 12.43 -6.82 7.50
CA ARG A 76 13.05 -7.13 6.20
C ARG A 76 12.33 -8.29 5.53
N ILE A 77 12.10 -8.17 4.22
CA ILE A 77 11.43 -9.16 3.39
C ILE A 77 12.31 -9.42 2.14
N PRO A 78 12.87 -10.63 1.98
CA PRO A 78 13.62 -10.97 0.77
C PRO A 78 12.71 -10.98 -0.48
N LEU A 79 13.28 -10.64 -1.65
CA LEU A 79 12.55 -10.76 -2.91
C LEU A 79 12.08 -12.20 -3.17
N GLY A 80 10.86 -12.34 -3.69
CA GLY A 80 10.19 -13.62 -3.93
C GLY A 80 9.71 -14.34 -2.67
N LYS A 81 9.69 -13.66 -1.50
CA LYS A 81 9.18 -14.22 -0.24
C LYS A 81 7.95 -13.46 0.25
N GLY A 82 6.93 -14.20 0.67
CA GLY A 82 5.63 -13.61 1.00
C GLY A 82 4.97 -12.93 -0.19
N VAL A 83 3.86 -12.26 0.05
CA VAL A 83 3.13 -11.52 -1.00
C VAL A 83 3.95 -10.29 -1.39
N CYS A 84 4.38 -9.48 -0.42
CA CYS A 84 5.27 -8.32 -0.62
C CYS A 84 6.51 -8.61 -1.51
N GLY A 85 7.31 -9.61 -1.14
CA GLY A 85 8.53 -9.94 -1.88
C GLY A 85 8.23 -10.50 -3.28
N THR A 86 7.12 -11.24 -3.44
CA THR A 86 6.69 -11.74 -4.75
C THR A 86 6.24 -10.62 -5.67
N ALA A 87 5.43 -9.68 -5.17
CA ALA A 87 4.99 -8.51 -5.94
C ALA A 87 6.19 -7.66 -6.42
N ALA A 88 7.16 -7.42 -5.53
CA ALA A 88 8.38 -6.69 -5.88
C ALA A 88 9.24 -7.43 -6.92
N GLN A 89 9.38 -8.76 -6.80
CA GLN A 89 10.15 -9.56 -7.75
C GLN A 89 9.49 -9.63 -9.13
N GLU A 90 8.17 -9.85 -9.18
CA GLU A 90 7.41 -10.00 -10.42
C GLU A 90 7.03 -8.67 -11.06
N LYS A 91 7.25 -7.54 -10.36
CA LYS A 91 6.88 -6.18 -10.78
C LYS A 91 5.41 -6.06 -11.18
N ARG A 92 4.52 -6.76 -10.46
CA ARG A 92 3.06 -6.71 -10.70
C ARG A 92 2.29 -6.67 -9.39
N VAL A 93 1.06 -6.19 -9.48
CA VAL A 93 0.12 -6.22 -8.37
C VAL A 93 -0.22 -7.66 -7.99
N LEU A 94 -0.29 -7.91 -6.68
CA LEU A 94 -0.87 -9.11 -6.11
C LEU A 94 -2.07 -8.73 -5.26
N ARG A 95 -3.25 -9.23 -5.63
CA ARG A 95 -4.48 -9.14 -4.84
C ARG A 95 -4.84 -10.53 -4.35
N VAL A 96 -4.66 -10.77 -3.05
CA VAL A 96 -4.74 -12.09 -2.44
C VAL A 96 -6.01 -12.18 -1.59
N PRO A 97 -7.05 -12.93 -2.03
CA PRO A 97 -8.33 -12.99 -1.32
C PRO A 97 -8.26 -13.82 -0.03
N ASP A 98 -7.28 -14.72 0.10
CA ASP A 98 -7.02 -15.50 1.31
C ASP A 98 -5.50 -15.72 1.46
N VAL A 99 -4.86 -14.98 2.38
CA VAL A 99 -3.40 -15.04 2.58
C VAL A 99 -2.92 -16.41 3.03
N HIS A 100 -3.78 -17.20 3.69
CA HIS A 100 -3.44 -18.56 4.13
C HIS A 100 -3.35 -19.54 2.96
N GLN A 101 -3.89 -19.19 1.79
CA GLN A 101 -3.79 -19.98 0.57
C GLN A 101 -2.59 -19.55 -0.30
N PHE A 102 -1.93 -18.45 0.03
CA PHE A 102 -0.78 -17.96 -0.73
C PHE A 102 0.49 -18.77 -0.41
N PRO A 103 1.16 -19.39 -1.41
CA PRO A 103 2.36 -20.18 -1.17
C PRO A 103 3.50 -19.32 -0.59
N GLY A 104 4.05 -19.73 0.55
CA GLY A 104 5.17 -19.01 1.17
C GLY A 104 4.76 -17.71 1.87
N HIS A 105 3.48 -17.58 2.27
CA HIS A 105 2.99 -16.49 3.10
C HIS A 105 3.83 -16.30 4.37
N ILE A 106 4.18 -15.05 4.67
CA ILE A 106 4.90 -14.62 5.87
C ILE A 106 3.92 -13.78 6.68
N ALA A 107 3.24 -14.41 7.64
CA ALA A 107 2.31 -13.70 8.51
C ALA A 107 3.10 -12.96 9.62
N CYS A 108 3.00 -11.63 9.66
CA CYS A 108 3.49 -10.83 10.79
C CYS A 108 2.32 -10.46 11.75
N ASP A 109 1.11 -10.28 11.21
CA ASP A 109 -0.14 -10.16 11.96
C ASP A 109 -1.02 -11.39 11.73
N ALA A 110 -1.46 -12.05 12.81
CA ALA A 110 -2.34 -13.21 12.73
C ALA A 110 -3.79 -12.84 12.36
N ALA A 111 -4.16 -11.56 12.47
CA ALA A 111 -5.49 -11.09 12.09
C ALA A 111 -5.66 -11.00 10.57
N SER A 112 -4.60 -10.78 9.80
CA SER A 112 -4.68 -10.59 8.34
C SER A 112 -5.23 -11.84 7.64
N GLN A 113 -6.25 -11.64 6.82
CA GLN A 113 -6.98 -12.66 6.07
C GLN A 113 -6.92 -12.42 4.55
N SER A 114 -6.83 -11.18 4.09
CA SER A 114 -6.56 -10.83 2.69
C SER A 114 -5.57 -9.66 2.60
N GLU A 115 -4.87 -9.55 1.47
CA GLU A 115 -3.76 -8.61 1.28
C GLU A 115 -3.78 -8.09 -0.16
N ILE A 116 -3.45 -6.82 -0.36
CA ILE A 116 -3.14 -6.27 -1.68
C ILE A 116 -1.80 -5.53 -1.66
N VAL A 117 -0.91 -5.91 -2.58
CA VAL A 117 0.42 -5.33 -2.70
C VAL A 117 0.59 -4.70 -4.07
N ILE A 118 0.95 -3.42 -4.09
CA ILE A 118 1.19 -2.62 -5.30
C ILE A 118 2.67 -2.25 -5.39
N PRO A 119 3.42 -2.74 -6.40
CA PRO A 119 4.78 -2.30 -6.63
C PRO A 119 4.87 -0.82 -6.98
N MET A 120 5.75 -0.09 -6.30
CA MET A 120 6.09 1.28 -6.63
C MET A 120 7.21 1.27 -7.67
N ILE A 121 6.89 1.64 -8.91
CA ILE A 121 7.82 1.59 -10.05
C ILE A 121 8.23 3.00 -10.47
N LYS A 122 9.53 3.29 -10.37
CA LYS A 122 10.14 4.54 -10.84
C LYS A 122 11.26 4.23 -11.83
N ASP A 123 11.22 4.84 -13.00
CA ASP A 123 12.19 4.64 -14.09
C ASP A 123 12.42 3.15 -14.45
N GLY A 124 11.34 2.35 -14.43
CA GLY A 124 11.37 0.90 -14.73
C GLY A 124 11.89 0.01 -13.59
N ASN A 125 12.29 0.60 -12.46
CA ASN A 125 12.78 -0.10 -11.28
C ASN A 125 11.76 -0.08 -10.16
N VAL A 126 11.67 -1.18 -9.42
CA VAL A 126 10.88 -1.23 -8.19
C VAL A 126 11.67 -0.49 -7.12
N ILE A 127 11.09 0.57 -6.55
CA ILE A 127 11.69 1.33 -5.43
C ILE A 127 11.10 0.91 -4.08
N GLY A 128 10.03 0.12 -4.10
CA GLY A 128 9.35 -0.40 -2.93
C GLY A 128 7.99 -0.98 -3.30
N VAL A 129 7.16 -1.25 -2.30
CA VAL A 129 5.77 -1.67 -2.45
C VAL A 129 4.88 -0.87 -1.48
N LEU A 130 3.65 -0.58 -1.89
CA LEU A 130 2.53 -0.32 -1.00
C LEU A 130 1.92 -1.67 -0.63
N ASP A 131 1.69 -1.88 0.65
CA ASP A 131 1.11 -3.10 1.21
C ASP A 131 -0.08 -2.74 2.10
N ILE A 132 -1.17 -3.49 1.98
CA ILE A 132 -2.43 -3.28 2.69
C ILE A 132 -3.04 -4.62 3.07
N ASP A 133 -3.21 -4.84 4.37
CA ASP A 133 -3.85 -6.03 4.94
C ASP A 133 -5.27 -5.74 5.40
N SER A 134 -6.09 -6.80 5.38
CA SER A 134 -7.42 -6.79 5.97
C SER A 134 -7.66 -7.98 6.89
N PRO A 135 -8.40 -7.82 8.00
CA PRO A 135 -8.86 -8.94 8.81
C PRO A 135 -10.01 -9.72 8.18
N GLU A 136 -10.48 -9.30 7.00
CA GLU A 136 -11.52 -9.99 6.22
C GLU A 136 -10.91 -10.68 5.00
N LYS A 137 -11.48 -11.82 4.61
CA LYS A 137 -11.16 -12.45 3.32
C LYS A 137 -11.79 -11.67 2.18
N ASP A 138 -11.15 -11.70 1.02
CA ASP A 138 -11.65 -11.09 -0.22
C ASP A 138 -12.04 -9.61 -0.05
N ARG A 139 -11.28 -8.87 0.78
CA ARG A 139 -11.56 -7.46 1.07
C ARG A 139 -11.40 -6.58 -0.17
N PHE A 140 -10.40 -6.87 -0.99
CA PHE A 140 -9.98 -6.04 -2.11
C PHE A 140 -10.57 -6.57 -3.42
N ASP A 141 -11.26 -5.69 -4.15
CA ASP A 141 -11.80 -5.99 -5.48
C ASP A 141 -10.98 -5.34 -6.60
N GLU A 142 -11.46 -5.48 -7.84
CA GLU A 142 -10.80 -4.91 -9.03
C GLU A 142 -10.77 -3.36 -9.00
N THR A 143 -11.78 -2.72 -8.41
CA THR A 143 -11.79 -1.26 -8.24
C THR A 143 -10.70 -0.83 -7.26
N ASP A 144 -10.53 -1.53 -6.13
CA ASP A 144 -9.43 -1.26 -5.19
C ASP A 144 -8.08 -1.41 -5.90
N GLU A 145 -7.89 -2.52 -6.62
CA GLU A 145 -6.66 -2.79 -7.36
C GLU A 145 -6.32 -1.70 -8.37
N GLN A 146 -7.29 -1.28 -9.19
CA GLN A 146 -7.06 -0.24 -10.17
C GLN A 146 -6.77 1.11 -9.49
N LYS A 147 -7.57 1.49 -8.50
CA LYS A 147 -7.48 2.83 -7.88
C LYS A 147 -6.28 2.99 -6.95
N LEU A 148 -5.84 1.92 -6.30
CA LEU A 148 -4.60 1.92 -5.52
C LEU A 148 -3.36 1.97 -6.42
N GLN A 149 -3.39 1.36 -7.60
CA GLN A 149 -2.34 1.56 -8.62
C GLN A 149 -2.26 3.03 -9.04
N GLU A 150 -3.38 3.64 -9.40
CA GLU A 150 -3.43 5.07 -9.75
C GLU A 150 -2.97 5.97 -8.58
N PHE A 151 -3.25 5.60 -7.33
CA PHE A 151 -2.76 6.30 -6.14
C PHE A 151 -1.22 6.21 -6.01
N VAL A 152 -0.65 5.01 -6.19
CA VAL A 152 0.80 4.79 -6.18
C VAL A 152 1.48 5.55 -7.32
N GLU A 153 0.89 5.59 -8.51
CA GLU A 153 1.41 6.37 -9.64
C GLU A 153 1.51 7.87 -9.33
N VAL A 154 0.52 8.44 -8.61
CA VAL A 154 0.60 9.81 -8.13
C VAL A 154 1.73 9.96 -7.11
N LEU A 155 1.80 9.07 -6.11
CA LEU A 155 2.80 9.13 -5.05
C LEU A 155 4.23 9.08 -5.60
N VAL A 156 4.51 8.16 -6.52
CA VAL A 156 5.85 7.92 -7.09
C VAL A 156 6.39 9.14 -7.85
N GLN A 157 5.53 10.04 -8.35
CA GLN A 157 5.97 11.30 -8.97
C GLN A 157 6.67 12.25 -7.98
N TYR A 158 6.50 12.03 -6.67
CA TYR A 158 7.04 12.86 -5.57
C TYR A 158 7.98 12.06 -4.63
N LEU A 159 8.35 10.85 -5.02
CA LEU A 159 9.48 10.07 -4.46
C LEU A 159 10.62 10.13 -5.46
#